data_AF-A0A849YUT3-F1
#
_entry.id   AF-A0A849YUT3-F1
#
_cell.length_a   1.000
_cell.length_b   1.000
_cell.length_c   1.000
_cell.angle_alpha   90.00
_cell.angle_beta   90.00
_cell.angle_gamma   90.00
#
_symmetry.space_group_name_H-M   'P 1'
#
loop_
_entity.id
_entity.type
_entity.pdbx_description
1 polymer ?
#
loop_
_entity_poly.entity_id
_entity_poly.type
_entity_poly.pdbx_seq_one_letter_code
_entity_poly.pdbx_strand_id
1 'polypeptide(L)'
;NVVVVANGDTGPASTPSVDRYDAPPINAFTPAAAGALDRFGQGAAQIPGTDQVLIYGGILAATGTCTRLAQIYDVSANTWTSAASAPMSLCYPSATSIGTSGGNVLVAAGLASSANPSNAQALYSAALNLWSVPSPGLTNARYAGSAVLFDPGGVDKVLMTGGMNPMGTPIVSAEIFTP
;
A
#
# COMPACT_ATOMS: atom_id res chain seq x y z
N ASN A 1 -18.11 -2.87 -9.78
CA ASN A 1 -16.77 -2.43 -9.32
C ASN A 1 -16.95 -1.54 -8.11
N VAL A 2 -16.32 -1.90 -7.00
CA VAL A 2 -16.36 -1.15 -5.74
C VAL A 2 -15.00 -0.48 -5.56
N VAL A 3 -14.98 0.81 -5.22
CA VAL A 3 -13.75 1.51 -4.84
C VAL A 3 -13.78 1.75 -3.34
N VAL A 4 -12.68 1.49 -2.66
CA VAL A 4 -12.54 1.74 -1.22
C VAL A 4 -11.51 2.82 -1.01
N VAL A 5 -11.89 3.85 -0.25
CA VAL A 5 -10.98 4.90 0.22
C VAL A 5 -10.86 4.71 1.72
N ALA A 6 -9.70 4.25 2.19
CA ALA A 6 -9.45 3.99 3.60
C ALA A 6 -8.48 5.02 4.15
N ASN A 7 -8.95 5.82 5.11
CA ASN A 7 -8.27 6.84 5.89
C ASN A 7 -7.61 7.98 5.09
N GLY A 8 -7.65 9.19 5.64
CA GLY A 8 -6.98 10.38 5.11
C GLY A 8 -6.81 11.42 6.21
N ASP A 9 -5.90 12.38 6.02
CA ASP A 9 -5.71 13.46 6.97
C ASP A 9 -6.94 14.40 6.93
N THR A 10 -7.75 14.34 7.99
CA THR A 10 -8.90 15.23 8.20
C THR A 10 -8.62 16.26 9.30
N GLY A 11 -7.37 16.34 9.77
CA GLY A 11 -6.93 17.22 10.85
C GLY A 11 -6.76 16.50 12.21
N PRO A 12 -6.47 17.26 13.29
CA PRO A 12 -5.96 16.75 14.57
C PRO A 12 -6.95 15.90 15.40
N ALA A 13 -8.13 15.60 14.87
CA ALA A 13 -9.15 14.75 15.48
C ALA A 13 -9.66 13.70 14.48
N SER A 14 -8.79 13.26 13.56
CA SER A 14 -9.15 12.18 12.63
C SER A 14 -9.58 10.94 13.39
N THR A 15 -10.69 10.37 12.95
CA THR A 15 -11.06 8.99 13.29
C THR A 15 -10.82 8.15 12.06
N PRO A 16 -10.44 6.86 12.20
CA PRO A 16 -10.34 5.98 11.04
C PRO A 16 -11.65 6.03 10.27
N SER A 17 -11.58 6.25 8.96
CA SER A 17 -12.74 6.33 8.09
C SER A 17 -12.50 5.49 6.85
N VAL A 18 -13.56 4.89 6.35
CA VAL A 18 -13.52 4.10 5.12
C VAL A 18 -14.77 4.45 4.36
N ASP A 19 -14.60 4.90 3.12
CA ASP A 19 -15.71 5.13 2.22
C ASP A 19 -15.68 4.07 1.12
N ARG A 20 -16.86 3.52 0.84
CA ARG A 20 -17.11 2.55 -0.22
C ARG A 20 -17.91 3.23 -1.33
N TYR A 21 -17.36 3.22 -2.54
CA TYR A 21 -18.09 3.62 -3.73
C TYR A 21 -18.82 2.42 -4.33
N ASP A 22 -20.15 2.51 -4.40
CA ASP A 22 -20.95 1.55 -5.15
C ASP A 22 -21.26 2.10 -6.54
N ALA A 23 -20.94 1.30 -7.56
CA ALA A 23 -21.26 1.58 -8.96
C ALA A 23 -22.79 1.68 -9.19
N PRO A 24 -23.25 2.09 -10.39
CA PRO A 24 -24.68 2.21 -10.68
C PRO A 24 -25.50 0.97 -10.27
N PRO A 25 -26.73 1.16 -9.76
CA PRO A 25 -27.51 2.40 -9.77
C PRO A 25 -27.25 3.35 -8.57
N ILE A 26 -26.47 2.95 -7.57
CA ILE A 26 -26.26 3.76 -6.35
C ILE A 26 -25.39 4.98 -6.67
N ASN A 27 -24.26 4.77 -7.35
CA ASN A 27 -23.35 5.83 -7.84
C ASN A 27 -22.96 6.84 -6.75
N ALA A 28 -22.63 6.34 -5.56
CA ALA A 28 -22.34 7.15 -4.38
C ALA A 28 -21.27 6.50 -3.51
N PHE A 29 -20.54 7.35 -2.77
CA PHE A 29 -19.74 6.92 -1.63
C PHE A 29 -20.65 6.76 -0.42
N THR A 30 -20.50 5.64 0.29
CA THR A 30 -21.17 5.39 1.56
C THR A 30 -20.14 5.03 2.64
N PRO A 31 -20.36 5.45 3.89
CA PRO A 31 -19.49 5.04 4.99
C PRO A 31 -19.46 3.52 5.14
N ALA A 32 -18.27 2.97 5.29
CA ALA A 32 -18.01 1.56 5.53
C ALA A 32 -17.40 1.34 6.92
N ALA A 33 -17.17 0.08 7.28
CA ALA A 33 -16.57 -0.25 8.57
C ALA A 33 -15.19 0.40 8.68
N ALA A 34 -14.98 1.16 9.76
CA ALA A 34 -13.70 1.77 10.08
C ALA A 34 -12.71 0.72 10.62
N GLY A 35 -11.45 0.82 10.21
CA GLY A 35 -10.38 0.00 10.77
C GLY A 35 -9.93 0.50 12.15
N ALA A 36 -9.15 -0.32 12.86
CA ALA A 36 -8.63 0.05 14.19
C ALA A 36 -7.47 1.06 14.18
N LEU A 37 -6.85 1.33 13.02
CA LEU A 37 -5.66 2.18 12.91
C LEU A 37 -6.02 3.49 12.23
N ASP A 38 -5.84 4.59 12.96
CA ASP A 38 -5.90 5.94 12.39
C ASP A 38 -4.54 6.31 11.80
N ARG A 39 -4.50 6.54 10.50
CA ARG A 39 -3.26 6.80 9.75
C ARG A 39 -3.51 7.52 8.43
N PHE A 40 -2.48 8.20 7.94
CA PHE A 40 -2.45 8.77 6.59
C PHE A 40 -1.15 8.42 5.86
N GLY A 41 -1.12 8.57 4.53
CA GLY A 41 0.06 8.23 3.72
C GLY A 41 0.35 6.73 3.65
N GLN A 42 -0.64 5.87 3.84
CA GLN A 42 -0.55 4.41 3.68
C GLN A 42 -0.48 4.00 2.20
N GLY A 43 0.11 2.85 1.93
CA GLY A 43 -0.03 2.15 0.66
C GLY A 43 -1.26 1.23 0.70
N ALA A 44 -1.98 1.11 -0.42
CA ALA A 44 -3.11 0.21 -0.55
C ALA A 44 -3.07 -0.52 -1.89
N ALA A 45 -3.32 -1.83 -1.89
CA ALA A 45 -3.43 -2.62 -3.11
C ALA A 45 -4.40 -3.79 -2.90
N GLN A 46 -5.12 -4.14 -3.97
CA GLN A 46 -5.96 -5.34 -3.97
C GLN A 46 -5.08 -6.59 -3.85
N ILE A 47 -5.52 -7.57 -3.06
CA ILE A 47 -4.96 -8.91 -3.03
C ILE A 47 -5.50 -9.67 -4.26
N PRO A 48 -4.66 -10.07 -5.23
CA PRO A 48 -5.12 -10.69 -6.47
C PRO A 48 -6.03 -11.89 -6.26
N GLY A 49 -7.11 -11.98 -7.05
CA GLY A 49 -8.06 -13.08 -6.98
C GLY A 49 -9.05 -13.03 -5.80
N THR A 50 -9.07 -11.91 -5.05
CA THR A 50 -9.94 -11.73 -3.88
C THR A 50 -10.64 -10.36 -3.89
N ASP A 51 -11.69 -10.22 -3.08
CA ASP A 51 -12.31 -8.92 -2.74
C ASP A 51 -11.64 -8.29 -1.51
N GLN A 52 -10.33 -8.48 -1.35
CA GLN A 52 -9.59 -7.99 -0.21
C GLN A 52 -8.55 -6.96 -0.63
N VAL A 53 -8.36 -5.95 0.21
CA VAL A 53 -7.36 -4.89 0.03
C VAL A 53 -6.37 -4.98 1.18
N LEU A 54 -5.07 -5.06 0.88
CA LEU A 54 -4.02 -4.85 1.86
C LEU A 54 -3.78 -3.35 2.03
N ILE A 55 -3.84 -2.87 3.27
CA ILE A 55 -3.44 -1.51 3.63
C ILE A 55 -2.20 -1.61 4.52
N TYR A 56 -1.12 -0.96 4.12
CA TYR A 56 0.18 -1.07 4.77
C TYR A 56 0.81 0.30 5.03
N GLY A 57 1.50 0.39 6.17
CA GLY A 57 2.34 1.54 6.49
C GLY A 57 1.53 2.79 6.78
N GLY A 58 2.08 3.95 6.43
CA GLY A 58 1.52 5.26 6.75
C GLY A 58 2.03 5.80 8.08
N ILE A 59 1.55 6.99 8.43
CA ILE A 59 1.87 7.73 9.64
C ILE A 59 0.71 7.54 10.61
N LEU A 60 0.98 6.98 11.80
CA LEU A 60 -0.03 6.85 12.84
C LEU A 60 -0.38 8.22 13.40
N ALA A 61 -1.67 8.58 13.43
CA ALA A 61 -2.10 9.89 13.92
C ALA A 61 -1.70 10.13 15.39
N ALA A 62 -1.75 9.08 16.22
CA ALA A 62 -1.43 9.15 17.63
C ALA A 62 0.05 9.45 17.95
N THR A 63 0.98 9.08 17.05
CA THR A 63 2.41 9.19 17.31
C THR A 63 3.16 10.06 16.30
N GLY A 64 2.56 10.35 15.14
CA GLY A 64 3.24 11.02 14.04
C GLY A 64 4.37 10.19 13.40
N THR A 65 4.46 8.88 13.68
CA THR A 65 5.55 8.03 13.21
C THR A 65 5.10 7.08 12.11
N CYS A 66 5.98 6.83 11.14
CA CYS A 66 5.79 5.82 10.11
C CYS A 66 5.71 4.42 10.73
N THR A 67 4.78 3.58 10.28
CA THR A 67 4.49 2.26 10.87
C THR A 67 4.81 1.10 9.94
N ARG A 68 4.99 -0.10 10.53
CA ARG A 68 5.11 -1.38 9.81
C ARG A 68 3.82 -2.20 9.81
N LEU A 69 2.78 -1.68 10.44
CA LEU A 69 1.52 -2.38 10.61
C LEU A 69 0.77 -2.47 9.28
N ALA A 70 0.10 -3.60 9.08
CA ALA A 70 -0.77 -3.84 7.94
C ALA A 70 -2.13 -4.37 8.43
N GLN A 71 -3.16 -4.03 7.67
CA GLN A 71 -4.50 -4.57 7.86
C GLN A 71 -5.08 -4.96 6.51
N ILE A 72 -5.94 -5.96 6.53
CA ILE A 72 -6.71 -6.38 5.36
C ILE A 72 -8.14 -5.91 5.56
N TYR A 73 -8.66 -5.22 4.55
CA TYR A 73 -10.07 -4.92 4.46
C TYR A 73 -10.73 -5.89 3.49
N ASP A 74 -11.70 -6.65 3.99
CA ASP A 74 -12.57 -7.49 3.19
C ASP A 74 -13.76 -6.67 2.72
N VAL A 75 -13.80 -6.37 1.42
CA VAL A 75 -14.81 -5.49 0.82
C VAL A 75 -16.20 -6.13 0.85
N SER A 76 -16.26 -7.46 0.67
CA SER A 76 -17.52 -8.21 0.61
C SER A 76 -18.12 -8.41 1.99
N ALA A 77 -17.29 -8.68 2.99
CA ALA A 77 -17.74 -8.78 4.38
C ALA A 77 -17.87 -7.41 5.09
N ASN A 78 -17.29 -6.34 4.53
CA ASN A 78 -17.17 -5.03 5.20
C ASN A 78 -16.52 -5.17 6.59
N THR A 79 -15.39 -5.88 6.64
CA THR A 79 -14.67 -6.15 7.90
C THR A 79 -13.17 -5.96 7.75
N TRP A 80 -12.51 -5.74 8.89
CA TRP A 80 -11.07 -5.57 8.98
C TRP A 80 -10.43 -6.73 9.74
N THR A 81 -9.28 -7.18 9.27
CA THR A 81 -8.41 -8.13 9.98
C THR A 81 -6.99 -7.60 10.04
N SER A 82 -6.26 -7.95 11.10
CA SER A 82 -4.84 -7.65 11.21
C SER A 82 -4.03 -8.61 10.33
N ALA A 83 -3.13 -8.06 9.53
CA ALA A 83 -2.11 -8.85 8.83
C ALA A 83 -0.83 -8.92 9.67
N ALA A 84 0.08 -9.82 9.29
CA ALA A 84 1.43 -9.84 9.83
C ALA A 84 2.10 -8.47 9.67
N SER A 85 2.94 -8.09 10.64
CA SER A 85 3.72 -6.86 10.54
C SER A 85 4.83 -7.01 9.51
N ALA A 86 5.03 -5.98 8.69
CA ALA A 86 6.10 -5.98 7.68
C ALA A 86 7.49 -5.86 8.33
N PRO A 87 8.58 -6.21 7.61
CA PRO A 87 9.94 -6.11 8.14
C PRO A 87 10.49 -4.68 8.16
N MET A 88 9.74 -3.68 7.66
CA MET A 88 10.13 -2.28 7.64
C MET A 88 8.95 -1.37 8.04
N SER A 89 9.25 -0.18 8.56
CA SER A 89 8.25 0.86 8.83
C SER A 89 8.34 1.93 7.74
N LEU A 90 7.24 2.16 7.02
CA LEU A 90 7.22 3.07 5.87
C LEU A 90 5.97 3.94 5.88
N CYS A 91 6.12 5.20 5.47
CA CYS A 91 5.05 6.13 5.16
C CYS A 91 5.21 6.64 3.72
N TYR A 92 4.10 6.96 3.08
CA TYR A 92 4.02 7.20 1.63
C TYR A 92 4.66 6.08 0.77
N PRO A 93 4.49 4.78 1.11
CA PRO A 93 4.99 3.71 0.26
C PRO A 93 4.12 3.58 -1.00
N SER A 94 4.68 2.99 -2.04
CA SER A 94 3.89 2.49 -3.16
C SER A 94 3.46 1.05 -2.85
N ALA A 95 2.25 0.68 -3.28
CA ALA A 95 1.74 -0.69 -3.16
C ALA A 95 1.10 -1.13 -4.49
N THR A 96 1.36 -2.36 -4.91
CA THR A 96 0.74 -2.94 -6.12
C THR A 96 0.52 -4.44 -5.94
N SER A 97 -0.54 -4.95 -6.55
CA SER A 97 -0.75 -6.39 -6.70
C SER A 97 0.38 -7.03 -7.52
N ILE A 98 0.71 -8.29 -7.20
CA ILE A 98 1.66 -9.14 -7.93
C ILE A 98 1.07 -10.54 -8.06
N GLY A 99 1.15 -11.16 -9.24
CA GLY A 99 0.81 -12.56 -9.44
C GLY A 99 -0.68 -12.83 -9.53
N THR A 100 -1.08 -13.59 -10.55
CA THR A 100 -2.39 -14.24 -10.61
C THR A 100 -2.44 -15.52 -9.76
N SER A 101 -1.28 -16.09 -9.41
CA SER A 101 -1.15 -17.28 -8.58
C SER A 101 -0.52 -16.94 -7.22
N GLY A 102 -1.33 -16.98 -6.16
CA GLY A 102 -0.88 -16.84 -4.77
C GLY A 102 -1.32 -15.56 -4.05
N GLY A 103 -1.88 -14.57 -4.76
CA GLY A 103 -2.51 -13.40 -4.15
C GLY A 103 -1.51 -12.55 -3.36
N ASN A 104 -0.46 -12.06 -4.03
CA ASN A 104 0.59 -11.31 -3.36
C ASN A 104 0.44 -9.80 -3.60
N VAL A 105 0.98 -9.01 -2.67
CA VAL A 105 1.07 -7.56 -2.78
C VAL A 105 2.50 -7.15 -2.54
N LEU A 106 3.10 -6.41 -3.47
CA LEU A 106 4.36 -5.74 -3.21
C LEU A 106 4.09 -4.38 -2.59
N VAL A 107 4.82 -4.08 -1.52
CA VAL A 107 5.01 -2.74 -1.02
C VAL A 107 6.47 -2.34 -1.21
N ALA A 108 6.71 -1.10 -1.63
CA ALA A 108 8.05 -0.64 -1.92
C ALA A 108 8.19 0.87 -1.73
N ALA A 109 9.45 1.30 -1.58
CA ALA A 109 9.82 2.70 -1.44
C ALA A 109 9.13 3.39 -0.24
N GLY A 110 9.01 4.70 -0.26
CA GLY A 110 8.43 5.48 0.84
C GLY A 110 9.48 6.11 1.73
N LEU A 111 9.03 6.78 2.78
CA LEU A 111 9.86 7.36 3.82
C LEU A 111 10.01 6.37 4.98
N ALA A 112 11.25 6.14 5.41
CA ALA A 112 11.53 5.46 6.67
C ALA A 112 11.20 6.39 7.85
N SER A 113 11.16 5.84 9.07
CA SER A 113 10.93 6.63 10.30
C SER A 113 11.96 7.75 10.53
N SER A 114 13.12 7.71 9.86
CA SER A 114 14.12 8.78 9.85
C SER A 114 13.81 9.94 8.89
N ALA A 115 12.63 9.94 8.27
CA ALA A 115 12.21 10.84 7.21
C ALA A 115 13.11 10.82 5.95
N ASN A 116 13.94 9.80 5.80
CA ASN A 116 14.71 9.57 4.59
C ASN A 116 13.93 8.68 3.62
N PRO A 117 13.99 8.95 2.30
CA PRO A 117 13.50 8.03 1.30
C PRO A 117 14.15 6.67 1.43
N SER A 118 13.39 5.64 1.11
CA SER A 118 13.79 4.25 1.21
C SER A 118 13.77 3.59 -0.17
N ASN A 119 14.66 2.64 -0.37
CA ASN A 119 14.61 1.66 -1.46
C ASN A 119 14.17 0.27 -0.95
N ALA A 120 13.67 0.19 0.28
CA ALA A 120 13.19 -1.06 0.84
C ALA A 120 11.94 -1.55 0.10
N GLN A 121 11.79 -2.86 0.01
CA GLN A 121 10.63 -3.52 -0.58
C GLN A 121 10.30 -4.80 0.19
N ALA A 122 9.03 -5.19 0.19
CA ALA A 122 8.59 -6.46 0.74
C ALA A 122 7.34 -6.97 0.02
N LEU A 123 7.31 -8.29 -0.22
CA LEU A 123 6.18 -8.99 -0.78
C LEU A 123 5.36 -9.59 0.36
N TYR A 124 4.08 -9.24 0.42
CA TYR A 124 3.12 -9.88 1.31
C TYR A 124 2.44 -11.03 0.59
N SER A 125 2.42 -12.20 1.23
CA SER A 125 1.60 -13.34 0.82
C SER A 125 0.37 -13.45 1.70
N ALA A 126 -0.80 -13.19 1.12
CA ALA A 126 -2.07 -13.30 1.85
C ALA A 126 -2.38 -14.75 2.27
N ALA A 127 -2.04 -15.73 1.41
CA ALA A 127 -2.25 -17.14 1.69
C ALA A 127 -1.46 -17.64 2.90
N LEU A 128 -0.25 -17.09 3.12
CA LEU A 128 0.62 -17.47 4.23
C LEU A 128 0.52 -16.51 5.42
N ASN A 129 -0.05 -15.32 5.22
CA ASN A 129 0.05 -14.19 6.14
C ASN A 129 1.50 -13.92 6.56
N LEU A 130 2.39 -13.87 5.57
CA LEU A 130 3.83 -13.68 5.77
C LEU A 130 4.40 -12.65 4.80
N TRP A 131 5.50 -12.04 5.21
CA TRP A 131 6.29 -11.14 4.38
C TRP A 131 7.59 -11.80 3.96
N SER A 132 8.00 -11.56 2.72
CA SER A 132 9.33 -11.88 2.22
C SER A 132 9.96 -10.62 1.60
N VAL A 133 11.29 -10.61 1.49
CA VAL A 133 12.04 -9.51 0.86
C VAL A 133 12.60 -10.03 -0.46
N PRO A 134 11.97 -9.72 -1.60
CA PRO A 134 12.45 -10.19 -2.90
C PRO A 134 13.77 -9.51 -3.29
N SER A 135 14.57 -10.23 -4.06
CA SER A 135 15.86 -9.78 -4.59
C SER A 135 15.89 -9.97 -6.12
N PRO A 136 16.40 -9.00 -6.91
CA PRO A 136 17.01 -7.75 -6.47
C PRO A 136 16.00 -6.70 -5.97
N GLY A 137 16.47 -5.82 -5.08
CA GLY A 137 15.71 -4.69 -4.54
C GLY A 137 15.67 -3.47 -5.47
N LEU A 138 14.90 -2.44 -5.08
CA LEU A 138 15.00 -1.12 -5.70
C LEU A 138 16.41 -0.54 -5.55
N THR A 139 16.91 0.09 -6.61
CA THR A 139 18.26 0.68 -6.60
C THR A 139 18.24 2.10 -6.08
N ASN A 140 17.19 2.89 -6.38
CA ASN A 140 17.09 4.27 -5.90
C ASN A 140 16.02 4.41 -4.82
N ALA A 141 16.42 5.07 -3.74
CA ALA A 141 15.51 5.47 -2.68
C ALA A 141 14.56 6.56 -3.18
N ARG A 142 13.26 6.36 -2.97
CA ARG A 142 12.20 7.30 -3.37
C ARG A 142 11.02 7.21 -2.40
N TYR A 143 10.17 8.22 -2.38
CA TYR A 143 8.86 8.16 -1.71
C TYR A 143 7.80 8.86 -2.55
N ALA A 144 6.53 8.60 -2.27
CA ALA A 144 5.41 9.16 -3.04
C ALA A 144 5.52 8.89 -4.56
N GLY A 145 6.13 7.75 -4.93
CA GLY A 145 6.18 7.27 -6.30
C GLY A 145 4.96 6.42 -6.64
N SER A 146 4.79 6.10 -7.92
CA SER A 146 3.74 5.20 -8.40
C SER A 146 4.33 3.84 -8.77
N ALA A 147 3.65 2.76 -8.38
CA ALA A 147 3.97 1.38 -8.74
C ALA A 147 2.86 0.83 -9.64
N VAL A 148 3.22 0.26 -10.79
CA VAL A 148 2.25 -0.34 -11.71
C VAL A 148 2.73 -1.72 -12.13
N LEU A 149 1.93 -2.76 -11.81
CA LEU A 149 2.10 -4.10 -12.35
C LEU A 149 1.82 -4.12 -13.86
N PHE A 150 2.69 -4.79 -14.61
CA PHE A 150 2.49 -5.10 -16.01
C PHE A 150 3.10 -6.47 -16.31
N ASP A 151 2.47 -7.19 -17.24
CA ASP A 151 2.86 -8.56 -17.57
C ASP A 151 3.26 -8.66 -19.06
N PRO A 152 4.52 -8.32 -19.40
CA PRO A 152 5.03 -8.50 -20.75
C PRO A 152 5.37 -9.97 -21.01
N GLY A 153 4.36 -10.73 -21.47
CA GLY A 153 4.57 -12.09 -21.97
C GLY A 153 4.48 -13.20 -20.92
N GLY A 154 3.67 -13.03 -19.86
CA GLY A 154 3.44 -14.00 -18.80
C GLY A 154 4.41 -13.91 -17.61
N VAL A 155 5.20 -12.84 -17.53
CA VAL A 155 6.13 -12.56 -16.43
C VAL A 155 5.73 -11.24 -15.78
N ASP A 156 5.34 -11.29 -14.51
CA ASP A 156 5.06 -10.09 -13.74
C ASP A 156 6.29 -9.18 -13.67
N LYS A 157 6.06 -7.91 -13.97
CA LYS A 157 7.02 -6.83 -13.74
C LYS A 157 6.29 -5.66 -13.14
N VAL A 158 7.00 -4.84 -12.40
CA VAL A 158 6.43 -3.59 -11.91
C VAL A 158 7.30 -2.43 -12.32
N LEU A 159 6.63 -1.43 -12.86
CA LEU A 159 7.22 -0.16 -13.21
C LEU A 159 7.01 0.78 -12.01
N MET A 160 8.13 1.20 -11.42
CA MET A 160 8.17 2.26 -10.43
C MET A 160 8.53 3.56 -11.14
N THR A 161 7.68 4.59 -11.02
CA THR A 161 7.92 5.89 -11.64
C THR A 161 7.86 7.03 -10.63
N GLY A 162 8.64 8.08 -10.90
CA GLY A 162 8.51 9.34 -10.17
C GLY A 162 8.88 9.26 -8.70
N GLY A 163 8.17 10.03 -7.89
CA GLY A 163 8.45 10.19 -6.46
C GLY A 163 9.48 11.27 -6.19
N MET A 164 9.91 11.37 -4.95
CA MET A 164 10.80 12.41 -4.45
C MET A 164 12.10 11.81 -3.89
N ASN A 165 13.20 12.53 -4.09
CA ASN A 165 14.51 12.18 -3.54
C ASN A 165 14.68 12.74 -2.11
N PRO A 166 15.83 12.51 -1.44
CA PRO A 166 16.03 12.98 -0.06
C PRO A 166 15.98 14.51 0.12
N MET A 167 16.16 15.27 -0.97
CA MET A 167 16.06 16.73 -0.97
C MET A 167 14.63 17.22 -1.31
N GLY A 168 13.64 16.33 -1.37
CA GLY A 168 12.27 16.66 -1.78
C GLY A 168 12.15 17.02 -3.27
N THR A 169 13.18 16.75 -4.08
CA THR A 169 13.15 17.04 -5.51
C THR A 169 12.45 15.89 -6.26
N PRO A 170 11.54 16.20 -7.20
CA PRO A 170 10.93 15.18 -8.06
C PRO A 170 11.98 14.39 -8.83
N ILE A 171 11.82 13.07 -8.83
CA ILE A 171 12.67 12.13 -9.57
C ILE A 171 12.04 11.92 -10.95
N VAL A 172 12.83 12.07 -12.00
CA VAL A 172 12.40 11.81 -13.39
C VAL A 172 12.72 10.39 -13.87
N SER A 173 13.39 9.59 -13.05
CA SER A 173 13.73 8.20 -13.38
C SER A 173 12.58 7.24 -13.09
N ALA A 174 12.55 6.17 -13.86
CA ALA A 174 11.75 4.99 -13.61
C ALA A 174 12.64 3.77 -13.44
N GLU A 175 12.16 2.79 -12.67
CA GLU A 175 12.82 1.51 -12.47
C GLU A 175 11.83 0.38 -12.75
N ILE A 176 12.29 -0.69 -13.37
CA ILE A 176 11.52 -1.92 -13.54
C ILE A 176 12.17 -2.96 -12.63
N PHE A 177 11.36 -3.64 -11.83
CA PHE A 177 11.81 -4.84 -11.13
C PHE A 177 10.92 -6.04 -11.50
N THR A 178 11.53 -7.22 -11.43
CA THR A 178 10.86 -8.52 -11.58
C THR A 178 10.71 -9.12 -10.18
N PRO A 179 9.49 -9.32 -9.66
CA PRO A 179 9.22 -9.82 -8.31
C PRO A 179 9.75 -11.23 -8.05
#